data_AF-A0A0S7BNS6-F1
#
_entry.id   AF-A0A0S7BNS6-F1
#
_cell.length_a   1.000
_cell.length_b   1.000
_cell.length_c   1.000
_cell.angle_alpha   90.00
_cell.angle_beta   90.00
_cell.angle_gamma   90.00
#
_symmetry.space_group_name_H-M   'P 1'
#
loop_
_entity.id
_entity.type
_entity.pdbx_description
1 polymer ?
#
loop_
_entity_poly.entity_id
_entity_poly.type
_entity_poly.pdbx_seq_one_letter_code
_entity_poly.pdbx_strand_id
1 'polypeptide(L)'
;MADVFWLGNFSLRDDFSKGLRSLGLKSEWVQEAHILGDAPELPIQPVYRWPGAASSAHRLLHFACQALQSGDLDILLLASADQAFVLSSPKAAGRWNLMPRASLSDHFNYSPEATPDQFLPALALQLIVKEIDPDQAGLAAVLDRDEFALSPAFPRLEWLTQGEHNFLAGLIHLCTALEERSAGLGLLFTPGLATVIERI
;
A
#
# COMPACT_ATOMS: atom_id res chain seq x y z
N MET A 1 17.11 1.43 1.64
CA MET A 1 16.28 2.40 0.91
C MET A 1 15.57 3.28 1.93
N ALA A 2 14.95 4.40 1.53
CA ALA A 2 14.08 5.13 2.44
C ALA A 2 12.70 4.50 2.34
N ASP A 3 12.28 3.82 3.41
CA ASP A 3 11.08 2.99 3.41
C ASP A 3 9.85 3.82 3.80
N VAL A 4 8.75 3.66 3.07
CA VAL A 4 7.49 4.30 3.46
C VAL A 4 6.77 3.40 4.43
N PHE A 5 6.33 3.93 5.56
CA PHE A 5 5.73 3.13 6.60
C PHE A 5 4.21 3.20 6.59
N TRP A 6 3.58 2.04 6.60
CA TRP A 6 2.19 1.90 6.96
C TRP A 6 2.05 1.88 8.48
N LEU A 7 1.24 2.80 9.02
CA LEU A 7 1.01 2.91 10.47
C LEU A 7 -0.24 2.15 10.94
N GLY A 8 -1.13 1.81 10.01
CA GLY A 8 -2.41 1.17 10.29
C GLY A 8 -3.56 1.74 9.46
N ASN A 9 -4.73 1.20 9.70
CA ASN A 9 -6.00 1.65 9.11
C ASN A 9 -7.04 1.87 10.20
N PHE A 10 -8.09 2.62 9.87
CA PHE A 10 -9.24 2.82 10.75
C PHE A 10 -10.53 3.06 9.96
N SER A 11 -11.65 2.82 10.63
CA SER A 11 -13.01 3.05 10.10
C SER A 11 -13.34 4.54 10.08
N LEU A 12 -13.86 5.03 8.96
CA LEU A 12 -14.39 6.39 8.78
C LEU A 12 -15.84 6.53 9.26
N ARG A 13 -16.51 5.43 9.62
CA ARG A 13 -17.85 5.47 10.22
C ARG A 13 -17.83 5.96 11.67
N ASP A 14 -16.67 5.83 12.32
CA ASP A 14 -16.44 6.26 13.68
C ASP A 14 -15.93 7.71 13.74
N ASP A 15 -15.75 8.22 14.94
CA ASP A 15 -15.08 9.52 15.15
C ASP A 15 -13.67 9.50 14.54
N PHE A 16 -13.45 10.33 13.52
CA PHE A 16 -12.18 10.45 12.81
C PHE A 16 -10.99 10.72 13.74
N SER A 17 -11.16 11.58 14.74
CA SER A 17 -10.10 11.90 15.71
C SER A 17 -9.82 10.71 16.62
N LYS A 18 -10.84 9.90 16.95
CA LYS A 18 -10.64 8.64 17.67
C LYS A 18 -9.86 7.63 16.84
N GLY A 19 -10.14 7.55 15.54
CA GLY A 19 -9.39 6.71 14.59
C GLY A 19 -7.90 7.05 14.57
N LEU A 20 -7.55 8.32 14.32
CA LEU A 20 -6.15 8.78 14.36
C LEU A 20 -5.47 8.49 15.71
N ARG A 21 -6.15 8.78 16.83
CA ARG A 21 -5.60 8.52 18.17
C ARG A 21 -5.32 7.04 18.41
N SER A 22 -6.12 6.13 17.83
CA SER A 22 -5.85 4.69 17.96
C SER A 22 -4.55 4.26 17.29
N LEU A 23 -4.04 5.07 16.35
CA LEU A 23 -2.75 4.91 15.69
C LEU A 23 -1.65 5.79 16.32
N GLY A 24 -1.92 6.44 17.45
CA GLY A 24 -0.97 7.36 18.10
C GLY A 24 -0.80 8.70 17.38
N LEU A 25 -1.71 9.05 16.47
CA LEU A 25 -1.61 10.24 15.62
C LEU A 25 -2.44 11.41 16.12
N LYS A 26 -1.99 12.62 15.76
CA LYS A 26 -2.76 13.86 15.88
C LYS A 26 -3.19 14.34 14.51
N SER A 27 -4.36 14.98 14.43
CA SER A 27 -4.89 15.50 13.17
C SER A 27 -3.95 16.51 12.51
N GLU A 28 -3.28 17.35 13.29
CA GLU A 28 -2.35 18.37 12.79
C GLU A 28 -1.04 17.80 12.22
N TRP A 29 -0.77 16.50 12.40
CA TRP A 29 0.39 15.84 11.79
C TRP A 29 0.10 15.32 10.39
N VAL A 30 -1.18 15.11 10.05
CA VAL A 30 -1.59 14.68 8.72
C VAL A 30 -1.54 15.89 7.80
N GLN A 31 -0.66 15.84 6.80
CA GLN A 31 -0.46 16.96 5.89
C GLN A 31 -1.48 17.01 4.78
N GLU A 32 -1.96 15.86 4.29
CA GLU A 32 -2.96 15.78 3.25
C GLU A 32 -3.73 14.46 3.27
N ALA A 33 -4.91 14.48 2.63
CA ALA A 33 -5.74 13.32 2.40
C ALA A 33 -6.06 13.13 0.93
N HIS A 34 -6.06 11.87 0.49
CA HIS A 34 -6.54 11.49 -0.83
C HIS A 34 -7.74 10.56 -0.70
N ILE A 35 -8.87 11.02 -1.22
CA ILE A 35 -10.12 10.27 -1.28
C ILE A 35 -10.19 9.56 -2.63
N LEU A 36 -10.33 8.23 -2.58
CA LEU A 36 -10.53 7.34 -3.70
C LEU A 36 -12.04 7.04 -3.84
N GLY A 37 -12.62 7.35 -4.99
CA GLY A 37 -14.04 7.11 -5.24
C GLY A 37 -14.96 7.88 -4.29
N ASP A 38 -15.95 7.20 -3.72
CA ASP A 38 -17.06 7.82 -2.98
C ASP A 38 -16.83 7.86 -1.45
N ALA A 39 -15.59 8.00 -0.99
CA ALA A 39 -15.32 8.13 0.44
C ALA A 39 -15.90 9.45 1.02
N PRO A 40 -16.27 9.45 2.33
CA PRO A 40 -16.82 10.63 2.99
C PRO A 40 -15.78 11.75 3.08
N GLU A 41 -16.28 12.98 3.30
CA GLU A 41 -15.39 14.12 3.55
C GLU A 41 -14.64 13.95 4.87
N LEU A 42 -13.36 14.30 4.84
CA LEU A 42 -12.49 14.20 6.01
C LEU A 42 -12.29 15.59 6.63
N PRO A 43 -12.29 15.70 7.98
CA PRO A 43 -12.12 16.97 8.68
C PRO A 43 -10.65 17.41 8.76
N ILE A 44 -9.91 17.31 7.66
CA ILE A 44 -8.50 17.72 7.49
C ILE A 44 -8.36 18.47 6.17
N GLN A 45 -7.27 19.22 5.99
CA GLN A 45 -6.98 19.96 4.76
C GLN A 45 -5.47 19.97 4.46
N PRO A 46 -5.07 19.88 3.18
CA PRO A 46 -5.91 19.76 1.99
C PRO A 46 -6.45 18.34 1.75
N VAL A 47 -7.52 18.25 0.96
CA VAL A 47 -8.14 16.99 0.54
C VAL A 47 -8.25 16.93 -0.98
N TYR A 48 -7.72 15.86 -1.58
CA TYR A 48 -7.77 15.61 -3.02
C TYR A 48 -8.66 14.42 -3.34
N ARG A 49 -9.46 14.50 -4.40
CA ARG A 49 -10.36 13.42 -4.84
C ARG A 49 -9.87 12.78 -6.13
N TRP A 50 -9.92 11.45 -6.17
CA TRP A 50 -9.42 10.62 -7.26
C TRP A 50 -10.44 9.56 -7.67
N PRO A 51 -10.39 9.07 -8.92
CA PRO A 51 -11.21 7.94 -9.34
C PRO A 51 -10.97 6.69 -8.49
N GLY A 52 -12.03 5.92 -8.22
CA GLY A 52 -11.96 4.68 -7.44
C GLY A 52 -11.42 3.45 -8.18
N ALA A 53 -11.01 3.59 -9.45
CA ALA A 53 -10.45 2.48 -10.24
C ALA A 53 -9.11 2.02 -9.67
N ALA A 54 -8.88 0.69 -9.56
CA ALA A 54 -7.75 0.19 -8.80
C ALA A 54 -6.39 0.57 -9.40
N SER A 55 -6.26 0.59 -10.72
CA SER A 55 -5.04 1.06 -11.39
C SER A 55 -4.71 2.52 -11.08
N SER A 56 -5.73 3.39 -10.99
CA SER A 56 -5.54 4.81 -10.64
C SER A 56 -5.13 4.97 -9.19
N ALA A 57 -5.78 4.22 -8.29
CA ALA A 57 -5.45 4.20 -6.88
C ALA A 57 -4.04 3.65 -6.61
N HIS A 58 -3.59 2.62 -7.35
CA HIS A 58 -2.24 2.08 -7.23
C HIS A 58 -1.17 3.06 -7.72
N ARG A 59 -1.41 3.78 -8.82
CA ARG A 59 -0.49 4.86 -9.24
C ARG A 59 -0.43 5.97 -8.20
N LEU A 60 -1.56 6.34 -7.62
CA LEU A 60 -1.59 7.30 -6.53
C LEU A 60 -0.76 6.81 -5.34
N LEU A 61 -0.85 5.53 -4.97
CA LEU A 61 -0.01 4.95 -3.92
C LEU A 61 1.47 5.13 -4.24
N HIS A 62 1.91 4.86 -5.48
CA HIS A 62 3.30 5.06 -5.89
C HIS A 62 3.75 6.52 -5.76
N PHE A 63 2.91 7.47 -6.19
CA PHE A 63 3.21 8.90 -6.03
C PHE A 63 3.24 9.35 -4.56
N ALA A 64 2.30 8.85 -3.75
CA ALA A 64 2.25 9.11 -2.32
C ALA A 64 3.51 8.59 -1.62
N CYS A 65 3.95 7.36 -1.98
CA CYS A 65 5.19 6.80 -1.48
C CYS A 65 6.40 7.66 -1.88
N GLN A 66 6.47 8.08 -3.15
CA GLN A 66 7.55 8.94 -3.63
C GLN A 66 7.64 10.27 -2.85
N ALA A 67 6.50 10.91 -2.58
CA ALA A 67 6.44 12.18 -1.84
C ALA A 67 6.84 12.02 -0.35
N LEU A 68 6.52 10.87 0.26
CA LEU A 68 6.96 10.54 1.62
C LEU A 68 8.47 10.20 1.66
N GLN A 69 8.99 9.54 0.61
CA GLN A 69 10.41 9.21 0.49
C GLN A 69 11.29 10.44 0.25
N SER A 70 10.83 11.38 -0.57
CA SER A 70 11.52 12.66 -0.81
C SER A 70 11.48 13.57 0.43
N GLY A 71 10.56 13.32 1.36
CA GLY A 71 10.34 14.16 2.54
C GLY A 71 9.53 15.43 2.23
N ASP A 72 8.87 15.48 1.07
CA ASP A 72 7.89 16.53 0.76
C ASP A 72 6.67 16.42 1.70
N LEU A 73 6.36 15.19 2.11
CA LEU A 73 5.34 14.85 3.09
C LEU A 73 5.94 13.99 4.21
N ASP A 74 5.39 14.17 5.41
CA ASP A 74 5.68 13.39 6.61
C ASP A 74 4.58 12.35 6.85
N ILE A 75 3.30 12.73 6.80
CA ILE A 75 2.15 11.82 6.96
C ILE A 75 1.04 12.19 5.98
N LEU A 76 0.46 11.17 5.35
CA LEU A 76 -0.72 11.31 4.50
C LEU A 76 -1.74 10.19 4.76
N LEU A 77 -2.99 10.47 4.38
CA LEU A 77 -4.09 9.52 4.43
C LEU A 77 -4.59 9.16 3.03
N LEU A 78 -4.78 7.87 2.79
CA LEU A 78 -5.60 7.37 1.70
C LEU A 78 -6.95 6.94 2.28
N ALA A 79 -8.05 7.35 1.67
CA ALA A 79 -9.40 7.01 2.13
C ALA A 79 -10.23 6.47 0.98
N SER A 80 -11.00 5.42 1.23
CA SER A 80 -11.86 4.79 0.24
C SER A 80 -13.04 4.13 0.94
N ALA A 81 -14.25 4.34 0.43
CA ALA A 81 -15.47 3.94 1.11
C ALA A 81 -15.44 4.35 2.59
N ASP A 82 -15.47 3.40 3.51
CA ASP A 82 -15.51 3.63 4.95
C ASP A 82 -14.18 3.35 5.66
N GLN A 83 -13.06 3.29 4.93
CA GLN A 83 -11.74 2.97 5.47
C GLN A 83 -10.74 4.08 5.17
N ALA A 84 -9.85 4.33 6.12
CA ALA A 84 -8.66 5.14 5.96
C ALA A 84 -7.40 4.30 6.20
N PHE A 85 -6.37 4.56 5.41
CA PHE A 85 -5.05 3.92 5.45
C PHE A 85 -4.00 5.01 5.63
N VAL A 86 -3.11 4.83 6.62
CA VAL A 86 -2.19 5.88 7.02
C VAL A 86 -0.76 5.53 6.66
N LEU A 87 -0.11 6.45 5.94
CA LEU A 87 1.27 6.34 5.51
C LEU A 87 2.14 7.42 6.15
N SER A 88 3.41 7.08 6.40
CA SER A 88 4.40 7.91 7.06
C SER A 88 5.75 7.83 6.36
N SER A 89 6.46 8.95 6.32
CA SER A 89 7.88 8.99 5.98
C SER A 89 8.70 8.35 7.11
N PRO A 90 9.94 7.89 6.83
CA PRO A 90 10.85 7.42 7.88
C PRO A 90 11.14 8.50 8.93
N LYS A 91 11.27 9.75 8.46
CA LYS A 91 11.58 10.91 9.30
C LYS A 91 10.45 11.18 10.28
N ALA A 92 9.20 11.13 9.83
CA ALA A 92 8.02 11.31 10.65
C ALA A 92 7.90 10.21 11.71
N ALA A 93 8.09 8.95 11.30
CA ALA A 93 8.04 7.81 12.20
C ALA A 93 9.06 7.95 13.34
N GLY A 94 10.31 8.31 13.04
CA GLY A 94 11.34 8.55 14.05
C GLY A 94 11.09 9.80 14.89
N ARG A 95 10.69 10.92 14.27
CA ARG A 95 10.47 12.20 14.96
C ARG A 95 9.34 12.13 15.98
N TRP A 96 8.28 11.40 15.66
CA TRP A 96 7.07 11.33 16.48
C TRP A 96 6.93 9.99 17.22
N ASN A 97 7.94 9.12 17.17
CA ASN A 97 7.94 7.77 17.77
C ASN A 97 6.70 6.97 17.38
N LEU A 98 6.34 7.01 16.09
CA LEU A 98 5.24 6.22 15.55
C LEU A 98 5.67 4.76 15.46
N MET A 99 4.70 3.86 15.44
CA MET A 99 4.94 2.42 15.33
C MET A 99 4.56 1.94 13.91
N PRO A 100 5.52 1.84 12.98
CA PRO A 100 5.29 1.17 11.71
C PRO A 100 4.80 -0.26 11.91
N ARG A 101 3.87 -0.69 11.07
CA ARG A 101 3.37 -2.08 11.02
C ARG A 101 3.90 -2.82 9.79
N ALA A 102 4.10 -2.10 8.69
CA ALA A 102 4.72 -2.59 7.48
C ALA A 102 5.46 -1.46 6.76
N SER A 103 6.37 -1.84 5.88
CA SER A 103 7.08 -0.97 4.94
C SER A 103 6.54 -1.21 3.53
N LEU A 104 6.28 -0.15 2.78
CA LEU A 104 6.09 -0.21 1.33
C LEU A 104 7.46 0.06 0.71
N SER A 105 8.22 -1.01 0.51
CA SER A 105 9.67 -0.95 0.28
C SER A 105 10.02 -0.67 -1.18
N ASP A 106 9.27 -1.25 -2.12
CA ASP A 106 9.56 -1.12 -3.54
C ASP A 106 8.30 -1.06 -4.42
N HIS A 107 8.44 -0.32 -5.52
CA HIS A 107 7.37 -0.01 -6.44
C HIS A 107 7.86 -0.22 -7.87
N PHE A 108 7.12 -0.99 -8.64
CA PHE A 108 7.49 -1.35 -10.00
C PHE A 108 6.40 -0.93 -10.98
N ASN A 109 6.81 -0.29 -12.06
CA ASN A 109 5.94 0.25 -13.09
C ASN A 109 6.32 -0.31 -14.45
N TYR A 110 5.31 -0.84 -15.14
CA TYR A 110 5.41 -1.50 -16.43
C TYR A 110 4.33 -0.98 -17.36
N SER A 111 4.46 -1.31 -18.65
CA SER A 111 3.41 -0.98 -19.62
C SER A 111 2.07 -1.58 -19.14
N PRO A 112 0.97 -0.81 -19.16
CA PRO A 112 -0.36 -1.33 -18.82
C PRO A 112 -0.83 -2.43 -19.79
N GLU A 113 -0.22 -2.50 -20.97
CA GLU A 113 -0.48 -3.52 -22.00
C GLU A 113 0.34 -4.80 -21.79
N ALA A 114 1.31 -4.81 -20.86
CA ALA A 114 2.14 -5.97 -20.61
C ALA A 114 1.30 -7.14 -20.06
N THR A 115 1.45 -8.31 -20.67
CA THR A 115 0.85 -9.53 -20.14
C THR A 115 1.65 -10.04 -18.93
N PRO A 116 1.04 -10.83 -18.03
CA PRO A 116 1.78 -11.44 -16.92
C PRO A 116 3.06 -12.16 -17.35
N ASP A 117 3.03 -12.86 -18.48
CA ASP A 117 4.19 -13.59 -19.05
C ASP A 117 5.36 -12.68 -19.43
N GLN A 118 5.10 -11.42 -19.79
CA GLN A 118 6.13 -10.42 -20.09
C GLN A 118 6.62 -9.72 -18.83
N PHE A 119 5.69 -9.49 -17.91
CA PHE A 119 5.90 -8.71 -16.69
C PHE A 119 6.66 -9.50 -15.61
N LEU A 120 6.30 -10.75 -15.34
CA LEU A 120 6.87 -11.54 -14.24
C LEU A 120 8.36 -11.82 -14.39
N PRO A 121 8.90 -12.17 -15.57
CA PRO A 121 10.35 -12.32 -15.74
C PRO A 121 11.10 -11.01 -15.48
N ALA A 122 10.55 -9.87 -15.91
CA ALA A 122 11.14 -8.56 -15.68
C ALA A 122 11.10 -8.18 -14.20
N LEU A 123 10.01 -8.49 -13.49
CA LEU A 123 9.90 -8.34 -12.05
C LEU A 123 10.95 -9.17 -11.31
N ALA A 124 11.10 -10.45 -11.67
CA ALA A 124 12.09 -11.33 -11.06
C ALA A 124 13.52 -10.75 -11.15
N LEU A 125 13.90 -10.18 -12.30
CA LEU A 125 15.19 -9.52 -12.46
C LEU A 125 15.32 -8.26 -11.58
N GLN A 126 14.27 -7.48 -11.43
CA GLN A 126 14.29 -6.28 -10.60
C GLN A 126 14.36 -6.60 -9.10
N LEU A 127 13.70 -7.66 -8.64
CA LEU A 127 13.81 -8.14 -7.25
C LEU A 127 15.25 -8.53 -6.92
N ILE A 128 15.95 -9.20 -7.83
CA ILE A 128 17.38 -9.56 -7.67
C ILE A 128 18.24 -8.29 -7.53
N VAL A 129 18.02 -7.29 -8.37
CA VAL A 129 18.76 -6.00 -8.30
C VAL A 129 18.50 -5.28 -6.98
N LYS A 130 17.30 -5.46 -6.40
CA LYS A 130 16.88 -4.87 -5.12
C LYS A 130 17.22 -5.73 -3.91
N GLU A 131 17.86 -6.89 -4.11
CA GLU A 131 18.20 -7.85 -3.05
C GLU A 131 16.96 -8.34 -2.26
N ILE A 132 15.79 -8.35 -2.90
CA ILE A 132 14.55 -8.87 -2.31
C ILE A 132 14.52 -10.38 -2.51
N ASP A 133 14.43 -11.13 -1.41
CA ASP A 133 14.35 -12.59 -1.41
C ASP A 133 12.92 -13.08 -1.69
N PRO A 134 12.63 -13.66 -2.88
CA PRO A 134 11.30 -14.10 -3.23
C PRO A 134 10.77 -15.25 -2.36
N ASP A 135 11.65 -16.02 -1.73
CA ASP A 135 11.25 -17.12 -0.85
C ASP A 135 10.65 -16.63 0.48
N GLN A 136 10.85 -15.35 0.83
CA GLN A 136 10.21 -14.71 1.98
C GLN A 136 8.82 -14.16 1.68
N ALA A 137 8.42 -14.15 0.40
CA ALA A 137 7.10 -13.69 0.01
C ALA A 137 6.04 -14.75 0.26
N GLY A 138 5.12 -14.43 1.17
CA GLY A 138 4.07 -15.34 1.59
C GLY A 138 2.72 -15.06 0.93
N LEU A 139 2.42 -13.80 0.59
CA LEU A 139 1.04 -13.35 0.30
C LEU A 139 0.96 -12.40 -0.89
N ALA A 140 -0.05 -12.56 -1.74
CA ALA A 140 -0.32 -11.63 -2.85
C ALA A 140 -1.79 -11.27 -2.90
N ALA A 141 -2.05 -10.06 -3.34
CA ALA A 141 -3.36 -9.61 -3.75
C ALA A 141 -3.27 -9.08 -5.18
N VAL A 142 -4.14 -9.58 -6.07
CA VAL A 142 -4.37 -9.02 -7.39
C VAL A 142 -5.68 -8.27 -7.37
N LEU A 143 -5.65 -7.05 -7.89
CA LEU A 143 -6.81 -6.20 -8.04
C LEU A 143 -7.17 -6.14 -9.52
N ASP A 144 -8.45 -6.42 -9.82
CA ASP A 144 -9.05 -6.39 -11.16
C ASP A 144 -8.65 -7.51 -12.14
N ARG A 145 -8.07 -8.63 -11.67
CA ARG A 145 -7.82 -9.82 -12.49
C ARG A 145 -8.00 -11.12 -11.69
N ASP A 146 -8.16 -12.23 -12.41
CA ASP A 146 -8.09 -13.56 -11.84
C ASP A 146 -6.65 -13.87 -11.38
N GLU A 147 -6.54 -14.79 -10.43
CA GLU A 147 -5.26 -15.35 -9.99
C GLU A 147 -4.46 -15.93 -11.16
N PHE A 148 -3.15 -15.71 -11.14
CA PHE A 148 -2.24 -16.23 -12.17
C PHE A 148 -0.95 -16.78 -11.54
N ALA A 149 -0.21 -17.58 -12.30
CA ALA A 149 1.07 -18.10 -11.82
C ALA A 149 2.08 -16.94 -11.68
N LEU A 150 2.65 -16.75 -10.49
CA LEU A 150 3.63 -15.70 -10.20
C LEU A 150 5.08 -16.11 -10.49
N SER A 151 5.29 -17.34 -10.94
CA SER A 151 6.60 -17.82 -11.40
C SER A 151 7.04 -17.06 -12.66
N PRO A 152 8.30 -16.62 -12.78
CA PRO A 152 9.43 -16.92 -11.88
C PRO A 152 9.64 -15.93 -10.73
N ALA A 153 8.88 -14.83 -10.66
CA ALA A 153 9.11 -13.77 -9.67
C ALA A 153 8.87 -14.23 -8.23
N PHE A 154 7.78 -14.97 -7.98
CA PHE A 154 7.42 -15.44 -6.65
C PHE A 154 6.79 -16.84 -6.68
N PRO A 155 7.60 -17.90 -6.57
CA PRO A 155 7.12 -19.27 -6.84
C PRO A 155 6.28 -19.89 -5.71
N ARG A 156 6.33 -19.37 -4.48
CA ARG A 156 5.72 -19.98 -3.28
C ARG A 156 4.56 -19.18 -2.67
N LEU A 157 4.09 -18.20 -3.41
CA LEU A 157 3.29 -17.12 -2.87
C LEU A 157 1.79 -17.48 -2.95
N GLU A 158 1.07 -17.27 -1.85
CA GLU A 158 -0.37 -17.59 -1.74
C GLU A 158 -1.23 -16.37 -2.09
N TRP A 159 -2.24 -16.56 -2.95
CA TRP A 159 -3.22 -15.54 -3.26
C TRP A 159 -4.22 -15.34 -2.12
N LEU A 160 -4.46 -14.09 -1.76
CA LEU A 160 -5.55 -13.71 -0.88
C LEU A 160 -6.86 -13.76 -1.67
N THR A 161 -7.72 -14.72 -1.32
CA THR A 161 -8.87 -15.20 -2.11
C THR A 161 -10.09 -14.28 -2.12
N GLN A 162 -10.01 -13.05 -1.58
CA GLN A 162 -11.13 -12.11 -1.61
C GLN A 162 -10.87 -10.95 -2.57
N GLY A 163 -11.57 -11.02 -3.70
CA GLY A 163 -11.69 -9.96 -4.70
C GLY A 163 -12.43 -8.76 -4.13
N GLU A 164 -11.72 -7.94 -3.37
CA GLU A 164 -12.18 -6.59 -3.10
C GLU A 164 -11.90 -5.74 -4.33
N HIS A 165 -12.96 -5.37 -5.06
CA HIS A 165 -12.87 -4.40 -6.17
C HIS A 165 -12.36 -3.01 -5.71
N ASN A 166 -12.29 -2.79 -4.40
CA ASN A 166 -11.76 -1.58 -3.80
C ASN A 166 -10.27 -1.77 -3.52
N PHE A 167 -9.43 -1.01 -4.23
CA PHE A 167 -7.98 -1.03 -4.06
C PHE A 167 -7.52 -0.90 -2.62
N LEU A 168 -8.10 0.05 -1.88
CA LEU A 168 -7.64 0.35 -0.52
C LEU A 168 -7.96 -0.80 0.43
N ALA A 169 -9.12 -1.41 0.23
CA ALA A 169 -9.55 -2.54 1.04
C ALA A 169 -8.61 -3.73 0.79
N GLY A 170 -8.29 -4.04 -0.47
CA GLY A 170 -7.33 -5.10 -0.80
C GLY A 170 -5.92 -4.83 -0.27
N LEU A 171 -5.47 -3.57 -0.30
CA LEU A 171 -4.20 -3.15 0.32
C LEU A 171 -4.23 -3.35 1.84
N ILE A 172 -5.30 -2.93 2.53
CA ILE A 172 -5.49 -3.16 3.97
C ILE A 172 -5.45 -4.65 4.28
N HIS A 173 -6.22 -5.45 3.53
CA HIS A 173 -6.29 -6.89 3.72
C HIS A 173 -4.92 -7.56 3.59
N LEU A 174 -4.13 -7.17 2.57
CA LEU A 174 -2.77 -7.66 2.40
C LEU A 174 -1.87 -7.29 3.59
N CYS A 175 -1.89 -6.03 4.02
CA CYS A 175 -1.09 -5.58 5.16
C CYS A 175 -1.48 -6.28 6.47
N THR A 176 -2.77 -6.43 6.74
CA THR A 176 -3.27 -7.16 7.91
C THR A 176 -2.90 -8.65 7.85
N ALA A 177 -3.04 -9.30 6.70
CA ALA A 177 -2.69 -10.70 6.53
C ALA A 177 -1.17 -10.95 6.71
N LEU A 178 -0.31 -10.00 6.30
CA LEU A 178 1.12 -10.06 6.58
C LEU A 178 1.40 -10.06 8.08
N GLU A 179 0.75 -9.16 8.82
CA GLU A 179 0.85 -9.07 10.29
C GLU A 179 0.37 -10.37 10.95
N GLU A 180 -0.84 -10.84 10.62
CA GLU A 180 -1.46 -12.01 11.24
C GLU A 180 -0.73 -13.33 10.93
N ARG A 181 -0.27 -13.50 9.70
CA ARG A 181 0.39 -14.74 9.24
C ARG A 181 1.91 -14.72 9.43
N SER A 182 2.47 -13.62 9.94
CA SER A 182 3.91 -13.43 10.12
C SER A 182 4.72 -13.68 8.83
N ALA A 183 4.13 -13.42 7.66
CA ALA A 183 4.83 -13.50 6.39
C ALA A 183 5.82 -12.34 6.25
N GLY A 184 6.96 -12.57 5.59
CA GLY A 184 8.02 -11.58 5.44
C GLY A 184 7.67 -10.50 4.41
N LEU A 185 7.23 -10.94 3.22
CA LEU A 185 6.84 -10.07 2.12
C LEU A 185 5.43 -10.35 1.64
N GLY A 186 4.76 -9.28 1.22
CA GLY A 186 3.52 -9.32 0.47
C GLY A 186 3.61 -8.51 -0.80
N LEU A 187 2.73 -8.82 -1.74
CA LEU A 187 2.79 -8.25 -3.08
C LEU A 187 1.42 -7.82 -3.56
N LEU A 188 1.31 -6.55 -3.92
CA LEU A 188 0.09 -5.98 -4.48
C LEU A 188 0.25 -5.81 -5.99
N PHE A 189 -0.70 -6.31 -6.77
CA PHE A 189 -0.72 -6.19 -8.22
C PHE A 189 -1.95 -5.47 -8.75
N THR A 190 -1.74 -4.61 -9.74
CA THR A 190 -2.76 -4.16 -10.71
C THR A 190 -2.15 -4.21 -12.11
N PRO A 191 -2.92 -4.12 -13.20
CA PRO A 191 -2.36 -4.07 -14.56
C PRO A 191 -1.22 -3.03 -14.71
N GLY A 192 -0.01 -3.51 -14.99
CA GLY A 192 1.20 -2.70 -15.17
C GLY A 192 1.88 -2.18 -13.90
N LEU A 193 1.44 -2.57 -12.69
CA LEU A 193 2.02 -2.07 -11.44
C LEU A 193 2.17 -3.18 -10.40
N ALA A 194 3.26 -3.13 -9.66
CA ALA A 194 3.47 -3.94 -8.47
C ALA A 194 4.01 -3.10 -7.31
N THR A 195 3.60 -3.44 -6.09
CA THR A 195 4.16 -2.88 -4.84
C THR A 195 4.54 -4.01 -3.91
N VAL A 196 5.78 -3.98 -3.43
CA VAL A 196 6.28 -4.89 -2.40
C VAL A 196 6.02 -4.28 -1.03
N ILE A 197 5.48 -5.11 -0.14
CA ILE A 197 5.16 -4.74 1.24
C ILE A 197 5.94 -5.66 2.17
N GLU A 198 6.76 -5.08 3.02
CA GLU A 198 7.61 -5.76 4.00
C GLU A 198 7.00 -5.66 5.39
N ARG A 199 6.94 -6.78 6.11
CA ARG A 199 6.58 -6.73 7.53
C ARG A 199 7.76 -6.22 8.35
N ILE A 200 7.49 -5.35 9.32
CA ILE A 200 8.47 -4.81 10.28
C ILE A 200 8.45 -5.61 11.58
#